data_AF-A0A8J9Y9P5-F1
#
_entry.id   AF-A0A8J9Y9P5-F1
#
_cell.length_a   1.000
_cell.length_b   1.000
_cell.length_c   1.000
_cell.angle_alpha   90.00
_cell.angle_beta   90.00
_cell.angle_gamma   90.00
#
_symmetry.space_group_name_H-M   'P 1'
#
loop_
_entity.id
_entity.type
_entity.pdbx_description
1 polymer ?
#
loop_
_entity_poly.entity_id
_entity_poly.type
_entity_poly.pdbx_seq_one_letter_code
_entity_poly.pdbx_strand_id
1 'polypeptide(L)'
;MKGNERISTMDALLFAISLEVMLLQMRILEISAKRKFPASGLKDVREKQLSDKLARDRKIVKEILLRTLLGLAQDGEWYVLKEAVEVIEKNTNSLGVLTTRHEKLKSSLENICFELQRNRLQWKLDFRKYDLKIAFLRDSIKDCVLNSRMHFDYADRWLSARAESLELQVQVSAAPAPRLDHEDCVHDELLKAYELQIQERVQLLDYWKIRYFKDTADLEARLAAQCEQLRVTVVRRGELESLFKLHEGEMRAWLTFKKERAARLAREERLRKAATRIQAWWRGVMVRRALGFLQLEFWEIWILSSLELDVIIHNVGASGVGCGDECVSSALRRLLLY
;
A
#
# COMPACT_ATOMS: atom_id res chain seq x y z
N MET A 1 -18.14 59.03 18.56
CA MET A 1 -17.76 59.33 19.94
C MET A 1 -16.71 58.32 20.38
N LYS A 2 -15.42 58.69 20.37
CA LYS A 2 -14.35 57.84 20.91
C LYS A 2 -14.25 58.15 22.40
N GLY A 3 -14.82 57.28 23.24
CA GLY A 3 -14.57 57.33 24.68
C GLY A 3 -13.08 57.10 24.91
N ASN A 4 -12.40 58.10 25.47
CA ASN A 4 -11.01 57.96 25.91
C ASN A 4 -11.04 57.13 27.20
N GLU A 5 -11.07 55.82 27.06
CA GLU A 5 -10.80 54.90 28.16
C GLU A 5 -9.33 55.04 28.53
N ARG A 6 -9.01 56.05 29.36
CA ARG A 6 -7.71 56.12 30.02
C ARG A 6 -7.66 54.97 31.01
N ILE A 7 -6.96 53.93 30.61
CA ILE A 7 -6.60 52.79 31.45
C ILE A 7 -6.03 53.34 32.75
N SER A 8 -6.55 52.87 33.89
CA SER A 8 -6.04 53.25 35.21
C SER A 8 -4.54 52.96 35.26
N THR A 9 -3.74 53.86 35.82
CA THR A 9 -2.28 53.67 35.95
C THR A 9 -1.93 52.36 36.69
N MET A 10 -2.83 51.88 37.55
CA MET A 10 -2.72 50.57 38.20
C MET A 10 -2.82 49.40 37.22
N ASP A 11 -3.71 49.49 36.22
CA ASP A 11 -3.92 48.43 35.23
C ASP A 11 -2.72 48.34 34.27
N ALA A 12 -2.10 49.47 33.94
CA ALA A 12 -0.87 49.51 33.13
C ALA A 12 0.32 48.83 33.83
N LEU A 13 0.47 49.04 35.13
CA LEU A 13 1.51 48.37 35.93
C LEU A 13 1.27 46.86 36.05
N LEU A 14 0.02 46.45 36.28
CA LEU A 14 -0.34 45.03 36.34
C LEU A 14 -0.07 44.33 35.01
N PHE A 15 -0.39 45.02 33.90
CA PHE A 15 -0.14 44.55 32.55
C PHE A 15 1.37 44.42 32.25
N ALA A 16 2.18 45.41 32.63
CA ALA A 16 3.64 45.37 32.47
C ALA A 16 4.27 44.21 33.25
N ILE A 17 3.85 44.00 34.51
CA ILE A 17 4.30 42.86 35.32
C ILE A 17 3.90 41.53 34.68
N SER A 18 2.69 41.43 34.13
CA SER A 18 2.25 40.21 33.44
C SER A 18 3.09 39.89 32.19
N LEU A 19 3.53 40.91 31.46
CA LEU A 19 4.36 40.82 30.27
C LEU A 19 5.80 40.39 30.59
N GLU A 20 6.39 40.96 31.63
CA GLU A 20 7.67 40.56 32.21
C GLU A 20 7.67 39.07 32.60
N VAL A 21 6.62 38.62 33.28
CA VAL A 21 6.43 37.21 33.65
C VAL A 21 6.35 36.33 32.40
N MET A 22 5.61 36.74 31.36
CA MET A 22 5.55 35.99 30.09
C MET A 22 6.91 35.90 29.39
N LEU A 23 7.70 36.97 29.37
CA LEU A 23 9.06 36.96 28.79
C LEU A 23 9.99 36.01 29.56
N LEU A 24 9.90 35.99 30.88
CA LEU A 24 10.60 35.05 31.74
C LEU A 24 10.22 33.59 31.45
N GLN A 25 8.92 33.32 31.33
CA GLN A 25 8.41 31.99 30.97
C GLN A 25 8.89 31.56 29.57
N MET A 26 8.90 32.46 28.59
CA MET A 26 9.46 32.18 27.26
C MET A 26 10.95 31.87 27.29
N ARG A 27 11.73 32.59 28.11
CA ARG A 27 13.17 32.33 28.28
C ARG A 27 13.44 30.95 28.89
N ILE A 28 12.61 30.54 29.85
CA ILE A 28 12.67 29.19 30.45
C ILE A 28 12.31 28.12 29.39
N LEU A 29 11.30 28.36 28.56
CA LEU A 29 10.90 27.49 27.47
C LEU A 29 11.97 27.37 26.37
N GLU A 30 12.72 28.44 26.08
CA GLU A 30 13.87 28.38 25.16
C GLU A 30 14.99 27.50 25.70
N ILE A 31 15.35 27.67 26.98
CA ILE A 31 16.42 26.91 27.61
C ILE A 31 16.05 25.42 27.67
N SER A 32 14.80 25.11 28.00
CA SER A 32 14.32 23.71 28.06
C SER A 32 14.19 23.07 26.67
N ALA A 33 13.79 23.82 25.64
CA ALA A 33 13.74 23.31 24.26
C ALA A 33 15.13 22.97 23.72
N LYS A 34 16.13 23.82 23.98
CA LYS A 34 17.54 23.57 23.61
C LYS A 34 18.11 22.32 24.29
N ARG A 35 17.63 21.97 25.49
CA ARG A 35 18.04 20.75 26.21
C ARG A 35 17.38 19.47 25.67
N LYS A 36 16.18 19.56 25.10
CA LYS A 36 15.45 18.41 24.54
C LYS A 36 15.86 18.04 23.11
N PHE A 37 16.38 18.99 22.34
CA PHE A 37 16.83 18.77 20.96
C PHE A 37 18.31 19.14 20.80
N PRO A 38 19.25 18.26 21.16
CA PRO A 38 20.66 18.49 20.88
C PRO A 38 20.88 18.59 19.36
N ALA A 39 21.69 19.56 18.94
CA ALA A 39 21.89 19.98 17.54
C ALA A 39 22.41 18.88 16.58
N SER A 40 22.66 17.66 17.06
CA SER A 40 23.37 16.59 16.35
C SER A 40 22.51 15.39 15.92
N GLY A 41 21.18 15.41 16.08
CA GLY A 41 20.38 14.17 15.94
C GLY A 41 19.11 14.17 15.07
N LEU A 42 18.63 15.30 14.54
CA LEU A 42 17.38 15.33 13.77
C LEU A 42 17.61 14.79 12.35
N LYS A 43 17.33 13.50 12.14
CA LYS A 43 17.46 12.84 10.82
C LYS A 43 16.32 13.19 9.86
N ASP A 44 15.20 13.73 10.35
CA ASP A 44 14.04 14.03 9.53
C ASP A 44 13.99 15.52 9.13
N VAL A 45 13.97 15.77 7.82
CA VAL A 45 13.90 17.11 7.22
C VAL A 45 12.69 17.89 7.74
N ARG A 46 11.58 17.19 8.06
CA ARG A 46 10.38 17.81 8.64
C ARG A 46 10.61 18.35 10.04
N GLU A 47 11.29 17.59 10.89
CA GLU A 47 11.53 18.02 12.27
C GLU A 47 12.45 19.24 12.34
N LYS A 48 13.45 19.30 11.44
CA LYS A 48 14.30 20.49 11.29
C LYS A 48 13.50 21.72 10.86
N GLN A 49 12.62 21.57 9.86
CA GLN A 49 11.75 22.66 9.40
C GLN A 49 10.79 23.16 10.50
N LEU A 50 10.24 22.25 11.30
CA LEU A 50 9.38 22.60 12.43
C LEU A 50 10.15 23.35 13.53
N SER A 51 11.37 22.91 13.84
CA SER A 51 12.25 23.58 14.80
C SER A 51 12.63 24.99 14.34
N ASP A 52 13.01 25.14 13.06
CA ASP A 52 13.36 26.43 12.47
C ASP A 52 12.16 27.39 12.45
N LYS A 53 10.95 26.87 12.18
CA LYS A 53 9.71 27.63 12.27
C LYS A 53 9.45 28.10 13.71
N LEU A 54 9.50 27.20 14.68
CA LEU A 54 9.32 27.54 16.11
C LEU A 54 10.34 28.59 16.59
N ALA A 55 11.60 28.50 16.14
CA ALA A 55 12.62 29.49 16.47
C ALA A 55 12.30 30.88 15.90
N ARG A 56 11.82 30.95 14.65
CA ARG A 56 11.35 32.20 14.03
C ARG A 56 10.14 32.78 14.76
N ASP A 57 9.13 31.94 15.03
CA ASP A 57 7.89 32.36 15.69
C ASP A 57 8.17 32.92 17.09
N ARG A 58 9.04 32.26 17.86
CA ARG A 58 9.48 32.75 19.18
C ARG A 58 10.20 34.10 19.10
N LYS A 59 11.08 34.27 18.11
CA LYS A 59 11.81 35.54 17.91
C LYS A 59 10.82 36.67 17.61
N ILE A 60 9.84 36.42 16.74
CA ILE A 60 8.80 37.39 16.36
C ILE A 60 7.94 37.77 17.58
N VAL A 61 7.45 36.77 18.35
CA VAL A 61 6.65 37.03 19.56
C VAL A 61 7.43 37.85 20.57
N LYS A 62 8.69 37.49 20.82
CA LYS A 62 9.57 38.24 21.73
C LYS A 62 9.76 39.69 21.28
N GLU A 63 9.98 39.92 19.99
CA GLU A 63 10.16 41.25 19.43
C GLU A 63 8.88 42.11 19.54
N ILE A 64 7.72 41.52 19.27
CA ILE A 64 6.41 42.20 19.42
C ILE A 64 6.18 42.59 20.88
N LEU A 65 6.42 41.69 21.83
CA LEU A 65 6.22 41.96 23.27
C LEU A 65 7.17 43.05 23.78
N LEU A 66 8.43 43.03 23.35
CA LEU A 66 9.40 44.08 23.70
C LEU A 66 8.98 45.45 23.14
N ARG A 67 8.55 45.52 21.87
CA ARG A 67 8.06 46.78 21.28
C ARG A 67 6.77 47.27 21.95
N THR A 68 5.90 46.35 22.35
CA THR A 68 4.65 46.67 23.05
C THR A 68 4.95 47.23 24.46
N LEU A 69 5.88 46.63 25.19
CA LEU A 69 6.34 47.15 26.49
C LEU A 69 6.94 48.56 26.38
N LEU A 70 7.76 48.79 25.36
CA LEU A 70 8.35 50.11 25.10
C LEU A 70 7.27 51.16 24.79
N GLY A 71 6.31 50.84 23.93
CA GLY A 71 5.19 51.75 23.61
C GLY A 71 4.29 52.04 24.80
N LEU A 72 4.02 51.05 25.66
CA LEU A 72 3.29 51.23 26.92
C LEU A 72 4.03 52.15 27.90
N ALA A 73 5.36 52.02 27.97
CA ALA A 73 6.18 52.84 28.86
C ALA A 73 6.31 54.30 28.38
N GLN A 74 6.28 54.52 27.06
CA GLN A 74 6.45 55.85 26.46
C GLN A 74 5.12 56.60 26.32
N ASP A 75 4.13 55.96 25.69
CA ASP A 75 2.90 56.63 25.23
C ASP A 75 1.65 56.08 25.93
N GLY A 76 1.76 54.97 26.67
CA GLY A 76 0.61 54.27 27.27
C GLY A 76 -0.26 53.53 26.25
N GLU A 77 0.21 53.38 25.00
CA GLU A 77 -0.54 52.76 23.91
C GLU A 77 0.01 51.37 23.55
N TRP A 78 -0.86 50.46 23.11
CA TRP A 78 -0.50 49.09 22.70
C TRP A 78 -0.66 48.84 21.19
N TYR A 79 -0.59 49.88 20.36
CA TYR A 79 -0.89 49.81 18.92
C TYR A 79 -0.11 48.70 18.20
N VAL A 80 1.16 48.50 18.55
CA VAL A 80 2.04 47.47 17.97
C VAL A 80 1.48 46.05 18.15
N LEU A 81 0.92 45.75 19.33
CA LEU A 81 0.31 44.44 19.59
C LEU A 81 -0.96 44.26 18.75
N LYS A 82 -1.78 45.31 18.64
CA LYS A 82 -3.01 45.28 17.85
C LYS A 82 -2.72 45.05 16.37
N GLU A 83 -1.75 45.77 15.80
CA GLU A 83 -1.31 45.59 14.42
C GLU A 83 -0.75 44.18 14.19
N ALA A 84 0.07 43.67 15.12
CA ALA A 84 0.61 42.32 15.03
C ALA A 84 -0.49 41.24 15.06
N VAL A 85 -1.50 41.39 15.92
CA VAL A 85 -2.65 40.48 15.98
C VAL A 85 -3.45 40.53 14.68
N GLU A 86 -3.73 41.73 14.13
CA GLU A 86 -4.41 41.88 12.84
C GLU A 86 -3.62 41.24 11.69
N VAL A 87 -2.28 41.35 11.69
CA VAL A 87 -1.42 40.70 10.69
C VAL A 87 -1.47 39.17 10.83
N ILE A 88 -1.44 38.65 12.06
CA ILE A 88 -1.56 37.20 12.30
C ILE A 88 -2.92 36.69 11.82
N GLU A 89 -4.00 37.42 12.12
CA GLU A 89 -5.36 37.08 11.71
C GLU A 89 -5.54 37.11 10.18
N LYS A 90 -4.96 38.12 9.50
CA LYS A 90 -4.90 38.15 8.03
C LYS A 90 -4.12 36.96 7.47
N ASN A 91 -3.01 36.60 8.10
CA ASN A 91 -2.20 35.45 7.69
C ASN A 91 -2.93 34.12 7.92
N THR A 92 -3.63 33.91 9.04
CA THR A 92 -4.41 32.68 9.28
C THR A 92 -5.54 32.55 8.28
N ASN A 93 -6.24 33.65 7.96
CA ASN A 93 -7.26 33.68 6.92
C ASN A 93 -6.67 33.35 5.54
N SER A 94 -5.52 33.92 5.18
CA SER A 94 -4.82 33.60 3.92
C SER A 94 -4.41 32.12 3.83
N LEU A 95 -4.01 31.52 4.96
CA LEU A 95 -3.63 30.12 5.04
C LEU A 95 -4.85 29.21 4.84
N GLY A 96 -6.02 29.59 5.37
CA GLY A 96 -7.29 28.92 5.11
C GLY A 96 -7.70 28.97 3.62
N VAL A 97 -7.45 30.09 2.94
CA VAL A 97 -7.66 30.17 1.48
C VAL A 97 -6.69 29.27 0.72
N LEU A 98 -5.44 29.18 1.17
CA LEU A 98 -4.44 28.30 0.56
C LEU A 98 -4.75 26.81 0.77
N THR A 99 -5.21 26.40 1.96
CA THR A 99 -5.58 25.00 2.24
C THR A 99 -6.79 24.58 1.40
N THR A 100 -7.84 25.40 1.36
CA THR A 100 -9.02 25.12 0.52
C THR A 100 -8.67 25.07 -0.97
N ARG A 101 -7.77 25.94 -1.45
CA ARG A 101 -7.26 25.86 -2.83
C ARG A 101 -6.45 24.59 -3.06
N HIS A 102 -5.61 24.19 -2.11
CA HIS A 102 -4.82 22.97 -2.21
C HIS A 102 -5.71 21.72 -2.25
N GLU A 103 -6.75 21.65 -1.42
CA GLU A 103 -7.74 20.57 -1.43
C GLU A 103 -8.48 20.50 -2.77
N LYS A 104 -8.91 21.64 -3.32
CA LYS A 104 -9.54 21.72 -4.65
C LYS A 104 -8.60 21.25 -5.77
N LEU A 105 -7.32 21.63 -5.72
CA LEU A 105 -6.33 21.17 -6.70
C LEU A 105 -6.06 19.68 -6.56
N LYS A 106 -6.00 19.17 -5.33
CA LYS A 106 -5.80 17.75 -5.05
C LYS A 106 -6.96 16.91 -5.59
N SER A 107 -8.21 17.30 -5.31
CA SER A 107 -9.38 16.59 -5.83
C SER A 107 -9.47 16.70 -7.36
N SER A 108 -9.12 17.86 -7.95
CA SER A 108 -9.04 18.01 -9.40
C SER A 108 -7.97 17.08 -10.02
N LEU A 109 -6.81 16.93 -9.38
CA LEU A 109 -5.76 16.02 -9.84
C LEU A 109 -6.19 14.56 -9.75
N GLU A 110 -6.83 14.17 -8.65
CA GLU A 110 -7.39 12.82 -8.46
C GLU A 110 -8.43 12.51 -9.55
N ASN A 111 -9.32 13.45 -9.86
CA ASN A 111 -10.29 13.32 -10.94
C ASN A 111 -9.64 13.16 -12.32
N ILE A 112 -8.62 13.98 -12.64
CA ILE A 112 -7.89 13.86 -13.92
C ILE A 112 -7.18 12.50 -14.02
N CYS A 113 -6.53 12.05 -12.94
CA CYS A 113 -5.90 10.74 -12.90
C CYS A 113 -6.89 9.61 -13.14
N PHE A 114 -8.08 9.69 -12.53
CA PHE A 114 -9.16 8.72 -12.72
C PHE A 114 -9.64 8.70 -14.18
N GLU A 115 -9.89 9.87 -14.78
CA GLU A 115 -10.30 9.98 -16.19
C GLU A 115 -9.22 9.45 -17.15
N LEU A 116 -7.94 9.75 -16.90
CA LEU A 116 -6.83 9.20 -17.69
C LEU A 116 -6.75 7.67 -17.60
N GLN A 117 -6.95 7.11 -16.41
CA GLN A 117 -6.97 5.66 -16.22
C GLN A 117 -8.16 5.01 -16.94
N ARG A 118 -9.35 5.61 -16.83
CA ARG A 118 -10.54 5.18 -17.55
C ARG A 118 -10.33 5.21 -19.06
N ASN A 119 -9.83 6.32 -19.60
CA ASN A 119 -9.55 6.48 -21.04
C ASN A 119 -8.52 5.47 -21.52
N ARG A 120 -7.46 5.21 -20.74
CA ARG A 120 -6.47 4.19 -21.06
C ARG A 120 -7.08 2.78 -21.17
N LEU A 121 -8.02 2.43 -20.28
CA LEU A 121 -8.72 1.15 -20.36
C LEU A 121 -9.64 1.10 -21.58
N GLN A 122 -10.36 2.18 -21.86
CA GLN A 122 -11.23 2.30 -23.03
C GLN A 122 -10.44 2.13 -24.33
N TRP A 123 -9.32 2.84 -24.50
CA TRP A 123 -8.48 2.72 -25.69
C TRP A 123 -7.90 1.32 -25.87
N LYS A 124 -7.57 0.60 -24.79
CA LYS A 124 -7.15 -0.81 -24.89
C LYS A 124 -8.25 -1.71 -25.44
N LEU A 125 -9.51 -1.48 -25.07
CA LEU A 125 -10.66 -2.22 -25.59
C LEU A 125 -10.92 -1.87 -27.06
N ASP A 126 -10.91 -0.58 -27.38
CA ASP A 126 -11.11 -0.10 -28.75
C ASP A 126 -10.01 -0.62 -29.68
N PHE A 127 -8.75 -0.62 -29.24
CA PHE A 127 -7.63 -1.18 -29.99
C PHE A 127 -7.86 -2.65 -30.35
N ARG A 128 -8.26 -3.49 -29.37
CA ARG A 128 -8.62 -4.90 -29.63
C ARG A 128 -9.77 -5.04 -30.62
N LYS A 129 -10.78 -4.18 -30.53
CA LYS A 129 -11.92 -4.18 -31.46
C LYS A 129 -11.47 -3.84 -32.89
N TYR A 130 -10.56 -2.87 -33.05
CA TYR A 130 -10.00 -2.52 -34.35
C TYR A 130 -9.08 -3.62 -34.89
N ASP A 131 -8.27 -4.27 -34.07
CA ASP A 131 -7.45 -5.43 -34.48
C ASP A 131 -8.32 -6.56 -35.03
N LEU A 132 -9.43 -6.88 -34.35
CA LEU A 132 -10.40 -7.87 -34.82
C LEU A 132 -11.02 -7.45 -36.16
N LYS A 133 -11.37 -6.17 -36.32
CA LYS A 133 -11.91 -5.65 -37.58
C LYS A 133 -10.89 -5.73 -38.72
N ILE A 134 -9.61 -5.43 -38.44
CA ILE A 134 -8.52 -5.53 -39.41
C ILE A 134 -8.32 -6.98 -39.84
N ALA A 135 -8.31 -7.92 -38.88
CA ALA A 135 -8.19 -9.35 -39.17
C ALA A 135 -9.35 -9.83 -40.08
N PHE A 136 -10.58 -9.50 -39.72
CA PHE A 136 -11.76 -9.82 -40.52
C PHE A 136 -11.70 -9.25 -41.94
N LEU A 137 -11.36 -7.96 -42.09
CA LEU A 137 -11.24 -7.33 -43.41
C LEU A 137 -10.11 -7.97 -44.24
N ARG A 138 -9.00 -8.34 -43.61
CA ARG A 138 -7.89 -9.02 -44.28
C ARG A 138 -8.32 -10.39 -44.82
N ASP A 139 -9.05 -11.17 -44.03
CA ASP A 139 -9.53 -12.48 -44.46
C ASP A 139 -10.59 -12.35 -45.56
N SER A 140 -11.52 -11.40 -45.43
CA SER A 140 -12.50 -11.09 -46.48
C SER A 140 -11.83 -10.69 -47.81
N ILE A 141 -10.78 -9.86 -47.79
CA ILE A 141 -10.05 -9.49 -49.00
C ILE A 141 -9.37 -10.71 -49.63
N LYS A 142 -8.75 -11.57 -48.81
CA LYS A 142 -8.12 -12.81 -49.31
C LYS A 142 -9.15 -13.71 -49.98
N ASP A 143 -10.31 -13.90 -49.37
CA ASP A 143 -11.38 -14.71 -49.92
C ASP A 143 -11.90 -14.13 -51.24
N CYS A 144 -12.11 -12.81 -51.32
CA CYS A 144 -12.50 -12.15 -52.56
C CYS A 144 -11.45 -12.31 -53.69
N VAL A 145 -10.16 -12.20 -53.37
CA VAL A 145 -9.07 -12.40 -54.33
C VAL A 145 -9.02 -13.85 -54.82
N LEU A 146 -9.12 -14.81 -53.89
CA LEU A 146 -9.15 -16.23 -54.23
C LEU A 146 -10.36 -16.56 -55.11
N ASN A 147 -11.55 -16.07 -54.75
CA ASN A 147 -12.76 -16.30 -55.53
C ASN A 147 -12.67 -15.70 -56.93
N SER A 148 -12.16 -14.46 -57.04
CA SER A 148 -11.95 -13.81 -58.33
C SER A 148 -10.97 -14.61 -59.19
N ARG A 149 -9.87 -15.07 -58.61
CA ARG A 149 -8.89 -15.91 -59.31
C ARG A 149 -9.52 -17.22 -59.81
N MET A 150 -10.30 -17.90 -58.99
CA MET A 150 -11.01 -19.13 -59.40
C MET A 150 -11.98 -18.84 -60.56
N HIS A 151 -12.70 -17.72 -60.54
CA HIS A 151 -13.58 -17.32 -61.63
C HIS A 151 -12.81 -17.05 -62.93
N PHE A 152 -11.66 -16.36 -62.86
CA PHE A 152 -10.79 -16.15 -64.02
C PHE A 152 -10.26 -17.45 -64.58
N ASP A 153 -9.71 -18.32 -63.74
CA ASP A 153 -9.19 -19.63 -64.14
C ASP A 153 -10.30 -20.49 -64.78
N TYR A 154 -11.53 -20.42 -64.26
CA TYR A 154 -12.69 -21.09 -64.84
C TYR A 154 -13.04 -20.54 -66.23
N ALA A 155 -13.16 -19.22 -66.36
CA ALA A 155 -13.49 -18.58 -67.64
C ALA A 155 -12.41 -18.84 -68.71
N ASP A 156 -11.13 -18.80 -68.33
CA ASP A 156 -10.01 -19.07 -69.23
C ASP A 156 -10.03 -20.51 -69.76
N ARG A 157 -10.23 -21.49 -68.85
CA ARG A 157 -10.40 -22.90 -69.24
C ARG A 157 -11.63 -23.12 -70.11
N TRP A 158 -12.74 -22.44 -69.81
CA TRP A 158 -13.96 -22.52 -70.60
C TRP A 158 -13.78 -21.96 -72.02
N LEU A 159 -13.10 -20.82 -72.15
CA LEU A 159 -12.77 -20.23 -73.45
C LEU A 159 -11.82 -21.12 -74.25
N SER A 160 -10.79 -21.67 -73.59
CA SER A 160 -9.84 -22.60 -74.21
C SER A 160 -10.55 -23.84 -74.75
N ALA A 161 -11.39 -24.49 -73.93
CA ALA A 161 -12.18 -25.64 -74.35
C ALA A 161 -13.14 -25.31 -75.51
N ARG A 162 -13.70 -24.10 -75.53
CA ARG A 162 -14.58 -23.65 -76.62
C ARG A 162 -13.81 -23.39 -77.91
N ALA A 163 -12.60 -22.82 -77.82
CA ALA A 163 -11.72 -22.61 -78.96
C ALA A 163 -11.28 -23.96 -79.56
N GLU A 164 -10.83 -24.89 -78.72
CA GLU A 164 -10.49 -26.27 -79.11
C GLU A 164 -11.69 -26.95 -79.79
N SER A 165 -12.90 -26.82 -79.24
CA SER A 165 -14.12 -27.37 -79.83
C SER A 165 -14.43 -26.78 -81.22
N LEU A 166 -14.22 -25.48 -81.42
CA LEU A 166 -14.42 -24.82 -82.72
C LEU A 166 -13.34 -25.24 -83.73
N GLU A 167 -12.08 -25.35 -83.31
CA GLU A 167 -10.99 -25.85 -84.16
C GLU A 167 -11.26 -27.27 -84.65
N LEU A 168 -11.76 -28.13 -83.76
CA LEU A 168 -12.20 -29.49 -84.12
C LEU A 168 -13.36 -29.47 -85.12
N GLN A 169 -14.32 -28.53 -85.00
CA GLN A 169 -15.42 -28.41 -85.96
C GLN A 169 -14.97 -27.93 -87.35
N VAL A 170 -13.95 -27.08 -87.43
CA VAL A 170 -13.44 -26.53 -88.70
C VAL A 170 -12.57 -27.54 -89.46
N GLN A 171 -11.87 -28.45 -88.77
CA GLN A 171 -10.96 -29.41 -89.40
C GLN A 171 -11.61 -30.74 -89.84
N VAL A 172 -12.85 -31.01 -89.45
CA VAL A 172 -13.49 -32.31 -89.74
C VAL A 172 -14.44 -32.18 -90.94
N SER A 173 -13.98 -32.60 -92.11
CA SER A 173 -14.88 -33.18 -93.13
C SER A 173 -15.62 -34.32 -92.46
N ALA A 174 -16.94 -34.21 -92.30
CA ALA A 174 -17.81 -35.12 -91.56
C ALA A 174 -17.33 -36.58 -91.65
N ALA A 175 -16.60 -37.01 -90.61
CA ALA A 175 -16.18 -38.39 -90.50
C ALA A 175 -17.46 -39.24 -90.39
N PRO A 176 -17.49 -40.42 -91.02
CA PRO A 176 -18.64 -41.33 -90.89
C PRO A 176 -18.91 -41.58 -89.40
N ALA A 177 -20.19 -41.63 -89.04
CA ALA A 177 -20.63 -41.80 -87.65
C ALA A 177 -19.82 -42.92 -86.98
N PRO A 178 -19.25 -42.66 -85.79
CA PRO A 178 -18.50 -43.68 -85.07
C PRO A 178 -19.36 -44.93 -84.90
N ARG A 179 -18.74 -46.10 -85.01
CA ARG A 179 -19.44 -47.36 -84.76
C ARG A 179 -19.87 -47.37 -83.29
N LEU A 180 -21.10 -47.82 -83.01
CA LEU A 180 -21.66 -47.88 -81.65
C LEU A 180 -20.68 -48.51 -80.64
N ASP A 181 -19.94 -49.55 -81.06
CA ASP A 181 -18.91 -50.21 -80.25
C ASP A 181 -17.84 -49.25 -79.68
N HIS A 182 -17.52 -48.15 -80.38
CA HIS A 182 -16.56 -47.16 -79.92
C HIS A 182 -17.16 -46.22 -78.87
N GLU A 183 -18.45 -45.90 -78.98
CA GLU A 183 -19.15 -45.10 -77.97
C GLU A 183 -19.26 -45.85 -76.65
N ASP A 184 -19.54 -47.16 -76.72
CA ASP A 184 -19.57 -48.05 -75.55
C ASP A 184 -18.18 -48.15 -74.89
N CYS A 185 -17.10 -48.32 -75.67
CA CYS A 185 -15.74 -48.33 -75.14
C CYS A 185 -15.36 -47.00 -74.46
N VAL A 186 -15.68 -45.86 -75.07
CA VAL A 186 -15.40 -44.54 -74.49
C VAL A 186 -16.22 -44.31 -73.23
N HIS A 187 -17.48 -44.76 -73.21
CA HIS A 187 -18.33 -44.68 -72.02
C HIS A 187 -17.75 -45.50 -70.86
N ASP A 188 -17.32 -46.73 -71.12
CA ASP A 188 -16.68 -47.59 -70.11
C ASP A 188 -15.37 -47.00 -69.59
N GLU A 189 -14.56 -46.38 -70.45
CA GLU A 189 -13.33 -45.69 -70.04
C GLU A 189 -13.63 -44.45 -69.18
N LEU A 190 -14.66 -43.67 -69.53
CA LEU A 190 -15.12 -42.54 -68.73
C LEU A 190 -15.62 -42.98 -67.36
N LEU A 191 -16.42 -44.05 -67.28
CA LEU A 191 -16.87 -44.62 -66.02
C LEU A 191 -15.69 -45.03 -65.13
N LYS A 192 -14.70 -45.74 -65.70
CA LYS A 192 -13.47 -46.12 -64.97
C LYS A 192 -12.71 -44.89 -64.48
N ALA A 193 -12.58 -43.84 -65.30
CA ALA A 193 -11.92 -42.60 -64.90
C ALA A 193 -12.65 -41.91 -63.73
N TYR A 194 -13.98 -41.85 -63.77
CA TYR A 194 -14.78 -41.31 -62.68
C TYR A 194 -14.69 -42.17 -61.41
N GLU A 195 -14.72 -43.48 -61.53
CA GLU A 195 -14.53 -44.40 -60.40
C GLU A 195 -13.16 -44.18 -59.72
N LEU A 196 -12.09 -44.05 -60.51
CA LEU A 196 -10.76 -43.73 -60.00
C LEU A 196 -10.74 -42.36 -59.28
N GLN A 197 -11.34 -41.33 -59.87
CA GLN A 197 -11.43 -40.01 -59.22
C GLN A 197 -12.23 -40.08 -57.91
N ILE A 198 -13.34 -40.81 -57.88
CA ILE A 198 -14.12 -41.02 -56.66
C ILE A 198 -13.26 -41.70 -55.60
N GLN A 199 -12.53 -42.76 -55.96
CA GLN A 199 -11.63 -43.46 -55.03
C GLN A 199 -10.53 -42.54 -54.48
N GLU A 200 -9.88 -41.75 -55.32
CA GLU A 200 -8.89 -40.76 -54.88
C GLU A 200 -9.48 -39.74 -53.90
N ARG A 201 -10.69 -39.25 -54.16
CA ARG A 201 -11.39 -38.32 -53.27
C ARG A 201 -11.75 -38.98 -51.93
N VAL A 202 -12.20 -40.22 -51.94
CA VAL A 202 -12.47 -41.00 -50.72
C VAL A 202 -11.21 -41.17 -49.89
N GLN A 203 -10.09 -41.57 -50.51
CA GLN A 203 -8.80 -41.69 -49.83
C GLN A 203 -8.33 -40.37 -49.23
N LEU A 204 -8.52 -39.25 -49.94
CA LEU A 204 -8.17 -37.93 -49.44
C LEU A 204 -9.05 -37.54 -48.24
N LEU A 205 -10.35 -37.85 -48.29
CA LEU A 205 -11.26 -37.64 -47.15
C LEU A 205 -10.84 -38.47 -45.93
N ASP A 206 -10.49 -39.74 -46.12
CA ASP A 206 -10.01 -40.61 -45.04
C ASP A 206 -8.70 -40.09 -44.44
N TYR A 207 -7.77 -39.62 -45.29
CA TYR A 207 -6.55 -38.96 -44.84
C TYR A 207 -6.85 -37.75 -43.94
N TRP A 208 -7.73 -36.85 -44.38
CA TRP A 208 -8.10 -35.66 -43.60
C TRP A 208 -8.83 -36.03 -42.31
N LYS A 209 -9.72 -37.03 -42.35
CA LYS A 209 -10.42 -37.54 -41.17
C LYS A 209 -9.43 -38.04 -40.12
N ILE A 210 -8.46 -38.85 -40.52
CA ILE A 210 -7.41 -39.36 -39.62
C ILE A 210 -6.56 -38.20 -39.08
N ARG A 211 -6.20 -37.23 -39.93
CA ARG A 211 -5.41 -36.07 -39.52
C ARG A 211 -6.14 -35.21 -38.49
N TYR A 212 -7.39 -34.83 -38.76
CA TYR A 212 -8.18 -34.04 -37.82
C TYR A 212 -8.43 -34.78 -36.50
N PHE A 213 -8.62 -36.10 -36.56
CA PHE A 213 -8.75 -36.91 -35.34
C PHE A 213 -7.47 -36.83 -34.48
N LYS A 214 -6.29 -36.96 -35.10
CA LYS A 214 -5.00 -36.80 -34.41
C LYS A 214 -4.82 -35.39 -33.86
N ASP A 215 -5.07 -34.37 -34.68
CA ASP A 215 -4.94 -32.96 -34.26
C ASP A 215 -5.89 -32.64 -33.08
N THR A 216 -7.12 -33.19 -33.10
CA THR A 216 -8.08 -33.04 -32.00
C THR A 216 -7.58 -33.72 -30.73
N ALA A 217 -7.11 -34.96 -30.82
CA ALA A 217 -6.53 -35.67 -29.67
C ALA A 217 -5.31 -34.95 -29.08
N ASP A 218 -4.44 -34.39 -29.93
CA ASP A 218 -3.27 -33.62 -29.51
C ASP A 218 -3.66 -32.29 -28.84
N LEU A 219 -4.73 -31.64 -29.30
CA LEU A 219 -5.28 -30.44 -28.67
C LEU A 219 -5.91 -30.75 -27.31
N GLU A 220 -6.68 -31.84 -27.22
CA GLU A 220 -7.28 -32.32 -25.97
C GLU A 220 -6.21 -32.69 -24.94
N ALA A 221 -5.14 -33.38 -25.35
CA ALA A 221 -4.01 -33.70 -24.48
C ALA A 221 -3.30 -32.44 -23.95
N ARG A 222 -3.08 -31.45 -24.82
CA ARG A 222 -2.50 -30.15 -24.43
C ARG A 222 -3.40 -29.39 -23.44
N LEU A 223 -4.71 -29.38 -23.69
CA LEU A 223 -5.68 -28.74 -22.82
C LEU A 223 -5.72 -29.42 -21.45
N ALA A 224 -5.73 -30.76 -21.40
CA ALA A 224 -5.67 -31.52 -20.15
C ALA A 224 -4.40 -31.21 -19.35
N ALA A 225 -3.24 -31.15 -20.01
CA ALA A 225 -1.98 -30.78 -19.36
C ALA A 225 -2.02 -29.36 -18.76
N GLN A 226 -2.60 -28.39 -19.48
CA GLN A 226 -2.76 -27.02 -18.97
C GLN A 226 -3.73 -26.94 -17.80
N CYS A 227 -4.85 -27.66 -17.84
CA CYS A 227 -5.80 -27.76 -16.73
C CYS A 227 -5.14 -28.33 -15.47
N GLU A 228 -4.30 -29.36 -15.62
CA GLU A 228 -3.57 -29.95 -14.49
C GLU A 228 -2.53 -28.98 -13.92
N GLN A 229 -1.79 -28.26 -14.78
CA GLN A 229 -0.88 -27.20 -14.33
C GLN A 229 -1.63 -26.10 -13.57
N LEU A 230 -2.79 -25.65 -14.06
CA LEU A 230 -3.63 -24.68 -13.37
C LEU A 230 -4.08 -25.21 -12.01
N ARG A 231 -4.53 -26.46 -11.94
CA ARG A 231 -4.92 -27.11 -10.68
C ARG A 231 -3.78 -27.10 -9.65
N VAL A 232 -2.58 -27.50 -10.06
CA VAL A 232 -1.37 -27.50 -9.20
C VAL A 232 -1.02 -26.09 -8.73
N THR A 233 -1.03 -25.09 -9.63
CA THR A 233 -0.70 -23.70 -9.27
C THR A 233 -1.71 -23.08 -8.30
N VAL A 234 -3.00 -23.40 -8.45
CA VAL A 234 -4.07 -22.96 -7.53
C VAL A 234 -3.87 -23.54 -6.14
N VAL A 235 -3.58 -24.85 -6.04
CA VAL A 235 -3.29 -25.51 -4.75
C VAL A 235 -2.07 -24.85 -4.08
N ARG A 236 -0.96 -24.70 -4.81
CA ARG A 236 0.27 -24.07 -4.30
C ARG A 236 0.03 -22.63 -3.84
N ARG A 237 -0.80 -21.87 -4.54
CA ARG A 237 -1.19 -20.51 -4.12
C ARG A 237 -1.94 -20.53 -2.79
N GLY A 238 -2.86 -21.48 -2.61
CA GLY A 238 -3.60 -21.66 -1.35
C GLY A 238 -2.67 -21.97 -0.17
N GLU A 239 -1.68 -22.84 -0.37
CA GLU A 239 -0.65 -23.15 0.63
C GLU A 239 0.20 -21.94 1.00
N LEU A 240 0.62 -21.14 0.02
CA LEU A 240 1.37 -19.91 0.28
C LEU A 240 0.53 -18.87 1.03
N GLU A 241 -0.76 -18.77 0.72
CA GLU A 241 -1.67 -17.85 1.40
C GLU A 241 -1.90 -18.26 2.87
N SER A 242 -2.01 -19.57 3.16
CA SER A 242 -2.13 -20.05 4.53
C SER A 242 -0.84 -19.83 5.33
N LEU A 243 0.33 -20.06 4.73
CA LEU A 243 1.63 -19.74 5.34
C LEU A 243 1.79 -18.25 5.61
N PHE A 244 1.37 -17.39 4.67
CA PHE A 244 1.42 -15.94 4.86
C PHE A 244 0.54 -15.51 6.04
N LYS A 245 -0.69 -16.02 6.12
CA LYS A 245 -1.62 -15.76 7.24
C LYS A 245 -1.04 -16.23 8.58
N LEU A 246 -0.37 -17.38 8.60
CA LEU A 246 0.32 -17.91 9.79
C LEU A 246 1.42 -16.95 10.26
N HIS A 247 2.35 -16.59 9.38
CA HIS A 247 3.45 -15.67 9.71
C HIS A 247 2.97 -14.27 10.07
N GLU A 248 1.89 -13.79 9.46
CA GLU A 248 1.27 -12.53 9.86
C GLU A 248 0.76 -12.61 11.31
N GLY A 249 0.16 -13.73 11.70
CA GLY A 249 -0.26 -14.02 13.07
C GLY A 249 0.91 -14.04 14.06
N GLU A 250 1.98 -14.76 13.73
CA GLU A 250 3.22 -14.83 14.53
C GLU A 250 3.87 -13.46 14.70
N MET A 251 3.94 -12.67 13.63
CA MET A 251 4.52 -11.33 13.66
C MET A 251 3.69 -10.38 14.54
N ARG A 252 2.35 -10.46 14.48
CA ARG A 252 1.46 -9.70 15.38
C ARG A 252 1.69 -10.11 16.83
N ALA A 253 1.75 -11.41 17.13
CA ALA A 253 2.01 -11.94 18.47
C ALA A 253 3.40 -11.54 19.01
N TRP A 254 4.42 -11.48 18.15
CA TRP A 254 5.74 -11.01 18.52
C TRP A 254 5.77 -9.52 18.85
N LEU A 255 5.05 -8.70 18.09
CA LEU A 255 4.92 -7.28 18.34
C LEU A 255 4.17 -7.00 19.66
N THR A 256 3.12 -7.76 19.97
CA THR A 256 2.41 -7.64 21.26
C THR A 256 3.32 -8.08 22.41
N PHE A 257 4.01 -9.21 22.29
CA PHE A 257 4.99 -9.67 23.29
C PHE A 257 6.08 -8.63 23.57
N LYS A 258 6.66 -8.01 22.54
CA LYS A 258 7.66 -6.94 22.70
C LYS A 258 7.09 -5.73 23.43
N LYS A 259 5.88 -5.31 23.08
CA LYS A 259 5.19 -4.18 23.74
C LYS A 259 4.94 -4.49 25.22
N GLU A 260 4.43 -5.68 25.53
CA GLU A 260 4.19 -6.12 26.91
C GLU A 260 5.49 -6.21 27.72
N ARG A 261 6.55 -6.77 27.14
CA ARG A 261 7.87 -6.85 27.78
C ARG A 261 8.45 -5.46 28.06
N ALA A 262 8.35 -4.53 27.11
CA ALA A 262 8.78 -3.15 27.31
C ALA A 262 7.95 -2.46 28.41
N ALA A 263 6.64 -2.68 28.44
CA ALA A 263 5.76 -2.15 29.48
C ALA A 263 6.11 -2.71 30.87
N ARG A 264 6.43 -4.01 30.97
CA ARG A 264 6.88 -4.67 32.20
C ARG A 264 8.19 -4.07 32.71
N LEU A 265 9.21 -3.98 31.85
CA LEU A 265 10.50 -3.37 32.20
C LEU A 265 10.33 -1.91 32.66
N ALA A 266 9.48 -1.13 31.97
CA ALA A 266 9.19 0.24 32.35
C ALA A 266 8.44 0.37 33.69
N ARG A 267 7.66 -0.65 34.09
CA ARG A 267 7.03 -0.71 35.43
C ARG A 267 8.06 -1.06 36.50
N GLU A 268 8.88 -2.09 36.27
CA GLU A 268 9.95 -2.49 37.18
C GLU A 268 10.95 -1.35 37.43
N GLU A 269 11.33 -0.61 36.39
CA GLU A 269 12.24 0.54 36.55
C GLU A 269 11.60 1.70 37.32
N ARG A 270 10.29 1.94 37.14
CA ARG A 270 9.55 2.92 37.94
C ARG A 270 9.53 2.53 39.43
N LEU A 271 9.28 1.25 39.72
CA LEU A 271 9.30 0.73 41.09
C LEU A 271 10.70 0.85 41.70
N ARG A 272 11.76 0.44 40.98
CA ARG A 272 13.15 0.60 41.44
C ARG A 272 13.47 2.08 41.75
N LYS A 273 13.13 2.99 40.84
CA LYS A 273 13.35 4.44 41.05
C LYS A 273 12.58 4.98 42.26
N ALA A 274 11.34 4.51 42.47
CA ALA A 274 10.55 4.89 43.65
C ALA A 274 11.19 4.37 44.94
N ALA A 275 11.60 3.10 44.98
CA ALA A 275 12.30 2.50 46.11
C ALA A 275 13.60 3.24 46.44
N THR A 276 14.43 3.55 45.43
CA THR A 276 15.67 4.34 45.63
C THR A 276 15.38 5.72 46.21
N ARG A 277 14.31 6.40 45.77
CA ARG A 277 13.91 7.71 46.32
C ARG A 277 13.49 7.60 47.79
N ILE A 278 12.69 6.58 48.13
CA ILE A 278 12.25 6.33 49.51
C ILE A 278 13.46 6.01 50.39
N GLN A 279 14.37 5.15 49.94
CA GLN A 279 15.61 4.82 50.65
C GLN A 279 16.48 6.05 50.88
N ALA A 280 16.69 6.88 49.84
CA ALA A 280 17.46 8.12 49.94
C ALA A 280 16.82 9.13 50.90
N TRP A 281 15.49 9.28 50.84
CA TRP A 281 14.74 10.13 51.77
C TRP A 281 14.91 9.69 53.21
N TRP A 282 14.72 8.40 53.50
CA TRP A 282 14.89 7.83 54.83
C TRP A 282 16.31 7.99 55.36
N ARG A 283 17.34 7.69 54.55
CA ARG A 283 18.74 7.93 54.91
C ARG A 283 18.97 9.40 55.29
N GLY A 284 18.41 10.33 54.52
CA GLY A 284 18.47 11.76 54.82
C GLY A 284 17.75 12.15 56.12
N VAL A 285 16.60 11.54 56.43
CA VAL A 285 15.87 11.78 57.69
C VAL A 285 16.65 11.25 58.88
N MET A 286 17.23 10.05 58.80
CA MET A 286 18.05 9.46 59.86
C MET A 286 19.25 10.36 60.22
N VAL A 287 19.96 10.87 59.21
CA VAL A 287 21.08 11.80 59.39
C VAL A 287 20.61 13.09 60.09
N ARG A 288 19.49 13.69 59.66
CA ARG A 288 18.98 14.93 60.25
C ARG A 288 18.47 14.79 61.67
N ARG A 289 17.99 13.62 62.07
CA ARG A 289 17.50 13.34 63.43
C ARG A 289 18.57 12.80 64.38
N ALA A 290 19.84 12.73 63.94
CA ALA A 290 20.96 12.20 64.70
C ALA A 290 20.72 10.78 65.28
N LEU A 291 19.92 9.95 64.59
CA LEU A 291 19.64 8.56 64.98
C LEU A 291 20.82 7.60 64.66
N GLY A 292 22.02 8.15 64.48
CA GLY A 292 23.06 7.61 63.59
C GLY A 292 24.06 6.61 64.15
N PHE A 293 24.00 6.19 65.43
CA PHE A 293 25.09 5.39 65.99
C PHE A 293 24.74 4.01 66.55
N LEU A 294 23.45 3.69 66.82
CA LEU A 294 23.09 2.45 67.53
C LEU A 294 22.20 1.46 66.76
N GLN A 295 21.85 1.71 65.50
CA GLN A 295 20.84 0.88 64.80
C GLN A 295 21.11 0.64 63.30
N LEU A 296 22.35 0.78 62.83
CA LEU A 296 22.66 0.53 61.41
C LEU A 296 22.63 -0.97 61.04
N GLU A 297 22.99 -1.87 61.95
CA GLU A 297 23.02 -3.32 61.67
C GLU A 297 21.62 -3.95 61.59
N PHE A 298 20.67 -3.50 62.42
CA PHE A 298 19.31 -4.06 62.41
C PHE A 298 18.51 -3.65 61.17
N TRP A 299 18.81 -2.50 60.57
CA TRP A 299 18.05 -1.93 59.46
C TRP A 299 18.46 -2.49 58.09
N GLU A 300 19.74 -2.82 57.90
CA GLU A 300 20.17 -3.56 56.69
C GLU A 300 19.55 -4.97 56.65
N ILE A 301 19.48 -5.65 57.80
CA ILE A 301 18.86 -6.98 57.91
C ILE A 301 17.34 -6.93 57.64
N TRP A 302 16.65 -5.91 58.18
CA TRP A 302 15.19 -5.79 58.01
C TRP A 302 14.79 -5.39 56.59
N ILE A 303 15.54 -4.48 55.94
CA ILE A 303 15.27 -4.08 54.55
C ILE A 303 15.63 -5.17 53.55
N LEU A 304 16.72 -5.91 53.76
CA LEU A 304 17.06 -7.05 52.90
C LEU A 304 16.02 -8.17 53.05
N SER A 305 15.55 -8.45 54.27
CA SER A 305 14.47 -9.43 54.50
C SER A 305 13.13 -9.00 53.89
N SER A 306 12.75 -7.71 53.99
CA SER A 306 11.49 -7.21 53.41
C SER A 306 11.50 -7.16 51.87
N LEU A 307 12.63 -6.79 51.25
CA LEU A 307 12.75 -6.75 49.79
C LEU A 307 12.88 -8.14 49.15
N GLU A 308 13.49 -9.12 49.83
CA GLU A 308 13.52 -10.50 49.33
C GLU A 308 12.14 -11.18 49.40
N LEU A 309 11.33 -10.90 50.44
CA LEU A 309 9.97 -11.46 50.53
C LEU A 309 9.05 -10.95 49.41
N ASP A 310 9.11 -9.66 49.05
CA ASP A 310 8.27 -9.10 47.99
C ASP A 310 8.65 -9.59 46.58
N VAL A 311 9.93 -9.86 46.32
CA VAL A 311 10.40 -10.42 45.03
C VAL A 311 9.94 -11.87 44.84
N ILE A 312 9.86 -12.65 45.92
CA ILE A 312 9.38 -14.05 45.87
C ILE A 312 7.86 -14.09 45.65
N ILE A 313 7.08 -13.22 46.31
CA ILE A 313 5.62 -13.21 46.16
C ILE A 313 5.19 -12.77 44.75
N HIS A 314 5.91 -11.83 44.12
CA HIS A 314 5.53 -11.34 42.78
C HIS A 314 5.98 -12.22 41.61
N ASN A 315 7.03 -13.04 41.74
CA ASN A 315 7.47 -13.95 40.67
C ASN A 315 6.62 -15.23 40.58
N VAL A 316 6.02 -15.69 41.69
CA VAL A 316 5.13 -16.86 41.69
C VAL A 316 3.80 -16.58 40.99
N GLY A 317 3.32 -15.33 41.00
CA GLY A 317 2.07 -14.94 40.33
C GLY A 317 2.16 -14.69 38.82
N ALA A 318 3.37 -14.68 38.22
CA ALA A 318 3.57 -14.31 36.81
C ALA A 318 3.80 -15.51 35.87
N SER A 319 4.11 -16.69 36.40
CA SER A 319 4.11 -17.96 35.66
C SER A 319 2.71 -18.55 35.70
N GLY A 320 1.85 -18.15 34.76
CA GLY A 320 0.50 -18.72 34.57
C GLY A 320 0.53 -20.17 34.08
N VAL A 321 1.09 -21.07 34.88
CA VAL A 321 1.00 -22.52 34.71
C VAL A 321 0.22 -23.03 35.92
N GLY A 322 -1.01 -23.47 35.68
CA GLY A 322 -1.91 -23.97 36.71
C GLY A 322 -1.35 -25.20 37.40
N CYS A 323 -0.64 -25.00 38.50
CA CYS A 323 -0.28 -26.03 39.46
C CYS A 323 -0.77 -25.58 40.83
N GLY A 324 -1.50 -26.48 41.50
CA GLY A 324 -2.50 -26.16 42.52
C GLY A 324 -1.98 -25.44 43.77
N ASP A 325 -2.93 -24.79 44.44
CA ASP A 325 -2.82 -23.95 45.64
C ASP A 325 -2.17 -24.61 46.88
N GLU A 326 -1.76 -25.88 46.82
CA GLU A 326 -1.25 -26.61 47.98
C GLU A 326 0.25 -26.36 48.27
N CYS A 327 1.06 -25.91 47.29
CA CYS A 327 2.50 -25.73 47.52
C CYS A 327 2.85 -24.40 48.22
N VAL A 328 2.09 -23.32 47.99
CA VAL A 328 2.41 -21.99 48.55
C VAL A 328 2.09 -21.92 50.05
N SER A 329 1.10 -22.69 50.52
CA SER A 329 0.72 -22.77 51.94
C SER A 329 1.79 -23.46 52.81
N SER A 330 2.59 -24.37 52.24
CA SER A 330 3.64 -25.10 52.97
C SER A 330 4.89 -24.25 53.23
N ALA A 331 5.26 -23.38 52.29
CA ALA A 331 6.41 -22.49 52.45
C ALA A 331 6.15 -21.35 53.45
N LEU A 332 4.94 -20.79 53.45
CA LEU A 332 4.54 -19.73 54.41
C LEU A 332 4.42 -20.23 55.86
N ARG A 333 4.12 -21.52 56.08
CA ARG A 333 4.08 -22.10 57.44
C ARG A 333 5.47 -22.32 58.06
N ARG A 334 6.54 -22.43 57.27
CA ARG A 334 7.90 -22.60 57.82
C ARG A 334 8.58 -21.28 58.23
N LEU A 335 8.12 -20.15 57.70
CA LEU A 335 8.68 -18.82 58.00
C LEU A 335 8.03 -18.12 59.21
N LEU A 336 6.91 -18.64 59.74
CA LEU A 336 6.24 -18.11 60.93
C LEU A 336 6.63 -18.84 62.23
N LEU A 337 7.64 -19.72 62.19
CA LEU A 337 8.13 -20.50 63.33
C LEU A 337 9.56 -20.16 63.77
N TYR A 338 10.14 -19.10 63.21
CA TYR A 338 11.36 -18.44 63.68
C TYR A 338 11.09 -16.94 63.79
#